data_AF-A0A952K0Y1-F1
#
_entry.id   AF-A0A952K0Y1-F1
#
_cell.length_a   1.000
_cell.length_b   1.000
_cell.length_c   1.000
_cell.angle_alpha   90.00
_cell.angle_beta   90.00
_cell.angle_gamma   90.00
#
_symmetry.space_group_name_H-M   'P 1'
#
loop_
_entity.id
_entity.type
_entity.pdbx_description
1 polymer ?
#
loop_
_entity_poly.entity_id
_entity_poly.type
_entity_poly.pdbx_seq_one_letter_code
_entity_poly.pdbx_strand_id
1 'polypeptide(L)'
;ALTKTREEVNELGAKIAAITDALHRDEVAKAQAELRIQQLEEHVLEQFGMATADLIGEYGPEVPLPPSELEMAEYEQARERGEQVTAPAPMPFDRPTQERRAKKAERELNELGRVNPLALEEFAALEERYNFLSTQLEDVKAARTDLLDVIADVDERILQVFAEAYADVEREFREVFSALFPGGEGRLLLTDPDDMLTTGIEVEARPPGKKIKRLSLLSGGEKSLTAVAMLVAIFRARPSPFYVMDEVEAALDDVNLRRLLGLFEQLRSQSQLIVVTHQKPTMEVADALYGLTMRDDGITAVISQRMRGQELVAAAN
;
A
#
# COMPACT_ATOMS: atom_id res chain seq x y z
N ALA A 1 43.30 107.41 -45.46
CA ALA A 1 43.85 106.07 -45.81
C ALA A 1 44.03 105.21 -44.57
N LEU A 2 44.89 105.61 -43.62
CA LEU A 2 45.21 104.83 -42.42
C LEU A 2 44.01 104.49 -41.51
N THR A 3 43.07 105.42 -41.33
CA THR A 3 41.87 105.21 -40.49
C THR A 3 40.93 104.17 -41.08
N LYS A 4 40.73 104.19 -42.41
CA LYS A 4 39.90 103.22 -43.14
C LYS A 4 40.46 101.81 -43.07
N THR A 5 41.78 101.66 -43.23
CA THR A 5 42.47 100.37 -43.07
C THR A 5 42.36 99.84 -41.63
N ARG A 6 42.36 100.72 -40.62
CA ARG A 6 42.19 100.33 -39.21
C ARG A 6 40.77 99.87 -38.89
N GLU A 7 39.75 100.51 -39.48
CA GLU A 7 38.36 100.06 -39.39
C GLU A 7 38.16 98.70 -40.08
N GLU A 8 38.72 98.49 -41.26
CA GLU A 8 38.69 97.20 -41.98
C GLU A 8 39.35 96.07 -41.17
N VAL A 9 40.49 96.33 -40.51
CA VAL A 9 41.16 95.35 -39.64
C VAL A 9 40.30 95.01 -38.41
N ASN A 10 39.66 96.00 -37.79
CA ASN A 10 38.77 95.76 -36.66
C ASN A 10 37.52 94.97 -37.07
N GLU A 11 36.93 95.28 -38.22
CA GLU A 11 35.77 94.56 -38.75
C GLU A 11 36.12 93.10 -39.11
N LEU A 12 37.25 92.86 -39.76
CA LEU A 12 37.76 91.51 -40.04
C LEU A 12 38.11 90.76 -38.74
N GLY A 13 38.70 91.44 -37.76
CA GLY A 13 38.97 90.88 -36.44
C GLY A 13 37.70 90.46 -35.69
N ALA A 14 36.65 91.28 -35.74
CA ALA A 14 35.34 90.95 -35.17
C ALA A 14 34.67 89.78 -35.89
N LYS A 15 34.79 89.70 -37.22
CA LYS A 15 34.32 88.54 -38.02
C LYS A 15 35.08 87.27 -37.66
N ILE A 16 36.41 87.33 -37.50
CA ILE A 16 37.23 86.18 -37.08
C ILE A 16 36.85 85.71 -35.68
N ALA A 17 36.63 86.62 -34.72
CA ALA A 17 36.19 86.26 -33.38
C ALA A 17 34.81 85.57 -33.41
N ALA A 18 33.84 86.14 -34.13
CA ALA A 18 32.50 85.56 -34.25
C ALA A 18 32.51 84.17 -34.92
N ILE A 19 33.34 83.97 -35.94
CA ILE A 19 33.51 82.66 -36.60
C ILE A 19 34.19 81.66 -35.67
N THR A 20 35.22 82.08 -34.92
CA THR A 20 35.91 81.22 -33.95
C THR A 20 34.96 80.77 -32.83
N ASP A 21 34.13 81.68 -32.30
CA ASP A 21 33.13 81.34 -31.28
C ASP A 21 32.01 80.44 -31.82
N ALA A 22 31.63 80.59 -33.08
CA ALA A 22 30.71 79.67 -33.75
C ALA A 22 31.35 78.28 -33.91
N LEU A 23 32.59 78.21 -34.41
CA LEU A 23 33.33 76.96 -34.56
C LEU A 23 33.48 76.23 -33.23
N HIS A 24 33.86 76.93 -32.16
CA HIS A 24 34.03 76.30 -30.85
C HIS A 24 32.71 75.76 -30.28
N ARG A 25 31.59 76.47 -30.49
CA ARG A 25 30.26 75.97 -30.12
C ARG A 25 29.89 74.71 -30.90
N ASP A 26 30.17 74.68 -32.19
CA ASP A 26 29.89 73.52 -33.05
C ASP A 26 30.78 72.32 -32.67
N GLU A 27 32.06 72.55 -32.35
CA GLU A 27 32.97 71.51 -31.85
C GLU A 27 32.49 70.90 -30.54
N VAL A 28 32.05 71.74 -29.59
CA VAL A 28 31.47 71.26 -28.32
C VAL A 28 30.19 70.49 -28.56
N ALA A 29 29.29 70.97 -29.43
CA ALA A 29 28.05 70.28 -29.77
C ALA A 29 28.32 68.93 -30.45
N LYS A 30 29.31 68.86 -31.34
CA LYS A 30 29.75 67.63 -31.98
C LYS A 30 30.29 66.63 -30.96
N ALA A 31 31.18 67.06 -30.07
CA ALA A 31 31.74 66.19 -29.02
C ALA A 31 30.65 65.68 -28.07
N GLN A 32 29.67 66.51 -27.72
CA GLN A 32 28.51 66.10 -26.91
C GLN A 32 27.63 65.07 -27.63
N ALA A 33 27.38 65.27 -28.93
CA ALA A 33 26.61 64.33 -29.73
C ALA A 33 27.34 62.99 -29.88
N GLU A 34 28.66 62.99 -30.12
CA GLU A 34 29.48 61.77 -30.20
C GLU A 34 29.44 60.99 -28.88
N LEU A 35 29.62 61.65 -27.75
CA LEU A 35 29.51 61.01 -26.43
C LEU A 35 28.11 60.43 -26.21
N ARG A 36 27.06 61.15 -26.63
CA ARG A 36 25.68 60.67 -26.47
C ARG A 36 25.41 59.43 -27.33
N ILE A 37 25.95 59.39 -28.54
CA ILE A 37 25.87 58.21 -29.42
C ILE A 37 26.56 57.02 -28.76
N GLN A 38 27.79 57.19 -28.26
CA GLN A 38 28.53 56.13 -27.57
C GLN A 38 27.75 55.57 -26.37
N GLN A 39 27.18 56.44 -25.53
CA GLN A 39 26.34 56.02 -24.41
C GLN A 39 25.12 55.20 -24.83
N LEU A 40 24.47 55.59 -25.95
CA LEU A 40 23.33 54.86 -26.48
C LEU A 40 23.76 53.52 -27.09
N GLU A 41 24.92 53.46 -27.73
CA GLU A 41 25.50 52.24 -28.28
C GLU A 41 25.82 51.22 -27.18
N GLU A 42 26.47 51.65 -26.11
CA GLU A 42 26.74 50.82 -24.93
C GLU A 42 25.43 50.30 -24.31
N HIS A 43 24.44 51.18 -24.12
CA HIS A 43 23.15 50.79 -23.56
C HIS A 43 22.41 49.77 -24.43
N VAL A 44 22.45 49.91 -25.76
CA VAL A 44 21.83 48.94 -26.68
C VAL A 44 22.52 47.58 -26.58
N LEU A 45 23.85 47.56 -26.52
CA LEU A 45 24.61 46.33 -26.39
C LEU A 45 24.32 45.62 -25.06
N GLU A 46 24.27 46.37 -23.95
CA GLU A 46 23.99 45.80 -22.62
C GLU A 46 22.56 45.27 -22.50
N GLN A 47 21.57 46.01 -23.00
CA GLN A 47 20.15 45.64 -22.83
C GLN A 47 19.70 44.56 -23.81
N PHE A 48 20.13 44.64 -25.07
CA PHE A 48 19.62 43.79 -26.15
C PHE A 48 20.65 42.80 -26.70
N GLY A 49 21.93 42.90 -26.31
CA GLY A 49 22.98 41.98 -26.74
C GLY A 49 23.31 42.05 -28.23
N MET A 50 22.99 43.17 -28.90
CA MET A 50 23.14 43.34 -30.35
C MET A 50 23.82 44.68 -30.70
N ALA A 51 24.40 44.78 -31.89
CA ALA A 51 24.97 46.04 -32.38
C ALA A 51 23.85 47.02 -32.77
N THR A 52 24.11 48.32 -32.65
CA THR A 52 23.13 49.37 -32.98
C THR A 52 22.70 49.38 -34.43
N ALA A 53 23.62 49.08 -35.35
CA ALA A 53 23.32 48.97 -36.77
C ALA A 53 22.30 47.84 -37.04
N ASP A 54 22.44 46.70 -36.36
CA ASP A 54 21.53 45.57 -36.49
C ASP A 54 20.17 45.88 -35.86
N LEU A 55 20.15 46.51 -34.68
CA LEU A 55 18.91 46.94 -34.03
C LEU A 55 18.09 47.87 -34.95
N ILE A 56 18.74 48.85 -35.59
CA ILE A 56 18.06 49.76 -36.52
C ILE A 56 17.68 49.04 -37.81
N GLY A 57 18.55 48.17 -38.33
CA GLY A 57 18.32 47.44 -39.58
C GLY A 57 17.19 46.41 -39.50
N GLU A 58 17.02 45.77 -38.35
CA GLU A 58 16.02 44.71 -38.13
C GLU A 58 14.77 45.18 -37.38
N TYR A 59 14.89 46.20 -36.52
CA TYR A 59 13.80 46.66 -35.65
C TYR A 59 13.55 48.17 -35.72
N GLY A 60 14.15 48.86 -36.70
CA GLY A 60 13.92 50.28 -36.93
C GLY A 60 12.50 50.61 -37.39
N PRO A 61 12.07 51.87 -37.31
CA PRO A 61 10.72 52.30 -37.73
C PRO A 61 10.40 52.05 -39.21
N GLU A 62 11.44 51.95 -40.04
CA GLU A 62 11.31 51.69 -41.48
C GLU A 62 11.13 50.20 -41.80
N VAL A 63 11.35 49.32 -40.80
CA VAL A 63 11.15 47.88 -40.95
C VAL A 63 9.69 47.55 -40.67
N PRO A 64 8.98 46.90 -41.60
CA PRO A 64 7.60 46.51 -41.37
C PRO A 64 7.52 45.46 -40.27
N LEU A 65 6.52 45.61 -39.41
CA LEU A 65 6.25 44.67 -38.34
C LEU A 65 5.60 43.41 -38.90
N PRO A 66 5.80 42.24 -38.26
CA PRO A 66 5.05 41.05 -38.61
C PRO A 66 3.53 41.31 -38.49
N PRO A 67 2.69 40.59 -39.25
CA PRO A 67 1.24 40.66 -39.13
C PRO A 67 0.77 40.40 -37.69
N SER A 68 -0.47 40.81 -37.37
CA SER A 68 -0.95 40.68 -35.99
C SER A 68 -1.06 39.22 -35.57
N GLU A 69 -0.94 38.95 -34.28
CA GLU A 69 -1.04 37.58 -33.73
C GLU A 69 -2.38 36.91 -34.10
N LEU A 70 -3.46 37.69 -34.21
CA LEU A 70 -4.77 37.20 -34.64
C LEU A 70 -4.79 36.82 -36.12
N GLU A 71 -4.27 37.67 -37.00
CA GLU A 71 -4.19 37.37 -38.44
C GLU A 71 -3.29 36.16 -38.73
N MET A 72 -2.20 36.02 -37.97
CA MET A 72 -1.32 34.86 -38.06
C MET A 72 -2.01 33.58 -37.56
N ALA A 73 -2.73 33.63 -36.44
CA ALA A 73 -3.48 32.49 -35.93
C ALA A 73 -4.61 32.06 -36.88
N GLU A 74 -5.33 33.00 -37.49
CA GLU A 74 -6.36 32.71 -38.50
C GLU A 74 -5.75 32.06 -39.75
N TYR A 75 -4.60 32.56 -40.21
CA TYR A 75 -3.85 31.99 -41.33
C TYR A 75 -3.37 30.55 -41.02
N GLU A 76 -2.80 30.32 -39.84
CA GLU A 76 -2.33 28.99 -39.43
C GLU A 76 -3.47 27.99 -39.33
N GLN A 77 -4.58 28.37 -38.69
CA GLN A 77 -5.76 27.50 -38.58
C GLN A 77 -6.40 27.19 -39.94
N ALA A 78 -6.45 28.15 -40.87
CA ALA A 78 -6.96 27.91 -42.22
C ALA A 78 -6.04 26.98 -43.03
N ARG A 79 -4.73 27.15 -42.88
CA ARG A 79 -3.73 26.28 -43.47
C ARG A 79 -3.82 24.84 -42.92
N GLU A 80 -4.03 24.66 -41.62
CA GLU A 80 -4.22 23.35 -40.99
C GLU A 80 -5.49 22.64 -41.48
N ARG A 81 -6.54 23.40 -41.79
CA ARG A 81 -7.77 22.88 -42.45
C ARG A 81 -7.57 22.53 -43.93
N GLY A 82 -6.37 22.72 -44.48
CA GLY A 82 -6.04 22.44 -45.87
C GLY A 82 -6.57 23.49 -46.87
N GLU A 83 -6.98 24.66 -46.38
CA GLU A 83 -7.42 25.77 -47.22
C GLU A 83 -6.20 26.45 -47.87
N GLN A 84 -6.34 26.86 -49.14
CA GLN A 84 -5.27 27.57 -49.84
C GLN A 84 -5.31 29.06 -49.47
N VAL A 85 -4.62 29.41 -48.39
CA VAL A 85 -4.54 30.76 -47.84
C VAL A 85 -3.19 31.43 -48.12
N THR A 86 -3.20 32.74 -48.31
CA THR A 86 -1.99 33.57 -48.47
C THR A 86 -1.57 34.17 -47.14
N ALA A 87 -0.26 34.25 -46.89
CA ALA A 87 0.25 34.86 -45.68
C ALA A 87 -0.21 36.33 -45.55
N PRO A 88 -0.65 36.76 -44.36
CA PRO A 88 -1.11 38.13 -44.15
C PRO A 88 0.02 39.14 -44.38
N ALA A 89 -0.35 40.34 -44.82
CA ALA A 89 0.62 41.37 -45.16
C ALA A 89 1.27 41.97 -43.90
N PRO A 90 2.57 42.33 -43.95
CA PRO A 90 3.25 43.01 -42.85
C PRO A 90 2.59 44.35 -42.49
N MET A 91 2.61 44.70 -41.22
CA MET A 91 2.01 45.93 -40.70
C MET A 91 3.02 47.08 -40.68
N PRO A 92 2.60 48.33 -40.93
CA PRO A 92 3.46 49.49 -40.74
C PRO A 92 3.77 49.73 -39.26
N PHE A 93 4.94 50.29 -38.96
CA PHE A 93 5.31 50.67 -37.61
C PHE A 93 4.47 51.88 -37.14
N ASP A 94 3.76 51.71 -36.01
CA ASP A 94 3.05 52.79 -35.32
C ASP A 94 3.61 52.97 -33.91
N ARG A 95 4.31 54.09 -33.69
CA ARG A 95 5.01 54.38 -32.43
C ARG A 95 4.10 54.31 -31.20
N PRO A 96 2.94 55.00 -31.15
CA PRO A 96 2.06 54.96 -29.98
C PRO A 96 1.55 53.55 -29.63
N THR A 97 1.25 52.73 -30.64
CA THR A 97 0.80 51.35 -30.43
C THR A 97 1.93 50.48 -29.90
N GLN A 98 3.15 50.58 -30.45
CA GLN A 98 4.28 49.81 -29.98
C GLN A 98 4.73 50.20 -28.57
N GLU A 99 4.70 51.49 -28.22
CA GLU A 99 4.99 51.95 -26.85
C GLU A 99 3.99 51.38 -25.83
N ARG A 100 2.70 51.30 -26.19
CA ARG A 100 1.69 50.65 -25.33
C ARG A 100 1.94 49.16 -25.18
N ARG A 101 2.31 48.47 -26.27
CA ARG A 101 2.63 47.03 -26.27
C ARG A 101 3.87 46.75 -25.42
N ALA A 102 4.93 47.55 -25.58
CA ALA A 102 6.14 47.45 -24.78
C ALA A 102 5.85 47.65 -23.29
N LYS A 103 5.11 48.70 -22.93
CA LYS A 103 4.73 48.97 -21.53
C LYS A 103 3.89 47.83 -20.93
N LYS A 104 3.03 47.19 -21.72
CA LYS A 104 2.26 46.01 -21.29
C LYS A 104 3.19 44.82 -21.06
N ALA A 105 4.07 44.51 -21.99
CA ALA A 105 5.03 43.41 -21.88
C ALA A 105 6.00 43.61 -20.70
N GLU A 106 6.49 44.83 -20.49
CA GLU A 106 7.33 45.18 -19.32
C GLU A 106 6.58 44.96 -18.01
N ARG A 107 5.28 45.29 -17.96
CA ARG A 107 4.46 45.04 -16.77
C ARG A 107 4.29 43.53 -16.54
N GLU A 108 3.98 42.75 -17.58
CA GLU A 108 3.84 41.30 -17.49
C GLU A 108 5.16 40.63 -17.05
N LEU A 109 6.29 41.10 -17.58
CA LEU A 109 7.63 40.64 -17.18
C LEU A 109 7.91 40.95 -15.70
N ASN A 110 7.52 42.13 -15.22
CA ASN A 110 7.68 42.49 -13.82
C ASN A 110 6.74 41.68 -12.90
N GLU A 111 5.55 41.30 -13.38
CA GLU A 111 4.59 40.46 -12.65
C GLU A 111 5.09 39.01 -12.47
N LEU A 112 5.90 38.48 -13.40
CA LEU A 112 6.57 37.17 -13.27
C LEU A 112 7.56 37.11 -12.10
N GLY A 113 7.98 38.26 -11.57
CA GLY A 113 8.89 38.35 -10.43
C GLY A 113 10.34 38.05 -10.78
N ARG A 114 11.17 37.85 -9.75
CA ARG A 114 12.60 37.60 -9.93
C ARG A 114 12.83 36.12 -10.27
N VAL A 115 13.71 35.84 -11.22
CA VAL A 115 14.16 34.49 -11.52
C VAL A 115 14.75 33.87 -10.24
N ASN A 116 14.25 32.70 -9.85
CA ASN A 116 14.80 31.93 -8.74
C ASN A 116 16.06 31.19 -9.24
N PRO A 117 17.28 31.57 -8.81
CA PRO A 117 18.50 30.94 -9.28
C PRO A 117 18.66 29.49 -8.79
N LEU A 118 17.95 29.11 -7.72
CA LEU A 118 17.98 27.76 -7.15
C LEU A 118 16.92 26.82 -7.77
N ALA A 119 16.06 27.33 -8.67
CA ALA A 119 14.94 26.55 -9.20
C ALA A 119 15.37 25.24 -9.87
N LEU A 120 16.50 25.25 -10.58
CA LEU A 120 17.03 24.05 -11.24
C LEU A 120 17.53 23.02 -10.23
N GLU A 121 18.20 23.45 -9.17
CA GLU A 121 18.70 22.58 -8.11
C GLU A 121 17.55 22.00 -7.28
N GLU A 122 16.57 22.83 -6.92
CA GLU A 122 15.37 22.41 -6.20
C GLU A 122 14.54 21.43 -7.02
N PHE A 123 14.40 21.65 -8.33
CA PHE A 123 13.72 20.73 -9.22
C PHE A 123 14.43 19.36 -9.25
N ALA A 124 15.75 19.35 -9.44
CA ALA A 124 16.53 18.11 -9.45
C ALA A 124 16.43 17.34 -8.13
N ALA A 125 16.52 18.02 -6.99
CA ALA A 125 16.37 17.39 -5.68
C ALA A 125 14.95 16.85 -5.44
N LEU A 126 13.92 17.57 -5.91
CA LEU A 126 12.54 17.13 -5.81
C LEU A 126 12.25 15.93 -6.71
N GLU A 127 12.82 15.92 -7.92
CA GLU A 127 12.73 14.81 -8.86
C GLU A 127 13.39 13.54 -8.30
N GLU A 128 14.59 13.65 -7.72
CA GLU A 128 15.25 12.53 -7.05
C GLU A 128 14.39 11.96 -5.91
N ARG A 129 13.85 12.84 -5.05
CA ARG A 129 12.95 12.44 -3.96
C ARG A 129 11.67 11.79 -4.48
N TYR A 130 11.09 12.32 -5.56
CA TYR A 130 9.90 11.76 -6.19
C TYR A 130 10.17 10.34 -6.70
N ASN A 131 11.26 10.16 -7.44
CA ASN A 131 11.64 8.86 -7.99
C ASN A 131 11.90 7.82 -6.89
N PHE A 132 12.58 8.23 -5.81
CA PHE A 132 12.79 7.37 -4.64
C PHE A 132 11.47 6.94 -3.99
N LEU A 133 10.59 7.90 -3.68
CA LEU A 133 9.31 7.61 -3.04
C LEU A 133 8.37 6.81 -3.94
N SER A 134 8.39 7.07 -5.25
CA SER A 134 7.60 6.31 -6.22
C SER A 134 8.06 4.85 -6.28
N THR A 135 9.36 4.60 -6.26
CA THR A 135 9.92 3.24 -6.24
C THR A 135 9.50 2.52 -4.96
N GLN A 136 9.66 3.16 -3.79
CA GLN A 136 9.24 2.59 -2.51
C GLN A 136 7.73 2.31 -2.46
N LEU A 137 6.91 3.17 -3.06
CA LEU A 137 5.47 2.97 -3.11
C LEU A 137 5.10 1.74 -3.95
N GLU A 138 5.74 1.56 -5.10
CA GLU A 138 5.51 0.38 -5.95
C GLU A 138 5.99 -0.90 -5.26
N ASP A 139 7.13 -0.87 -4.56
CA ASP A 139 7.60 -2.01 -3.77
C ASP A 139 6.60 -2.41 -2.66
N VAL A 140 6.03 -1.43 -1.94
CA VAL A 140 5.01 -1.68 -0.91
C VAL A 140 3.73 -2.22 -1.51
N LYS A 141 3.31 -1.73 -2.67
CA LYS A 141 2.13 -2.25 -3.38
C LYS A 141 2.35 -3.69 -3.83
N ALA A 142 3.52 -4.00 -4.39
CA ALA A 142 3.89 -5.35 -4.81
C ALA A 142 3.88 -6.30 -3.60
N ALA A 143 4.57 -5.94 -2.51
CA ALA A 143 4.59 -6.74 -1.29
C ALA A 143 3.18 -6.96 -0.69
N ARG A 144 2.29 -5.96 -0.79
CA ARG A 144 0.89 -6.12 -0.37
C ARG A 144 0.17 -7.16 -1.22
N THR A 145 0.34 -7.13 -2.54
CA THR A 145 -0.27 -8.12 -3.44
C THR A 145 0.25 -9.51 -3.15
N ASP A 146 1.57 -9.67 -3.03
CA ASP A 146 2.19 -10.97 -2.71
C ASP A 146 1.66 -11.56 -1.39
N LEU A 147 1.50 -10.71 -0.36
CA LEU A 147 0.93 -11.15 0.92
C LEU A 147 -0.54 -11.58 0.80
N LEU A 148 -1.34 -10.91 -0.04
CA LEU A 148 -2.73 -11.30 -0.28
C LEU A 148 -2.82 -12.63 -1.02
N ASP A 149 -1.92 -12.89 -1.96
CA ASP A 149 -1.85 -14.17 -2.67
C ASP A 149 -1.46 -15.30 -1.71
N VAL A 150 -0.47 -15.07 -0.83
CA VAL A 150 -0.11 -16.05 0.22
C VAL A 150 -1.29 -16.33 1.16
N ILE A 151 -2.07 -15.31 1.53
CA ILE A 151 -3.27 -15.51 2.36
C ILE A 151 -4.28 -16.39 1.63
N ALA A 152 -4.53 -16.13 0.33
CA ALA A 152 -5.45 -16.92 -0.47
C ALA A 152 -5.01 -18.39 -0.58
N ASP A 153 -3.71 -18.65 -0.80
CA ASP A 153 -3.16 -20.01 -0.85
C ASP A 153 -3.31 -20.73 0.51
N VAL A 154 -3.09 -20.02 1.61
CA VAL A 154 -3.26 -20.57 2.96
C VAL A 154 -4.73 -20.88 3.24
N ASP A 155 -5.65 -19.99 2.85
CA ASP A 155 -7.09 -20.19 3.02
C ASP A 155 -7.58 -21.41 2.21
N GLU A 156 -7.13 -21.57 0.96
CA GLU A 156 -7.43 -22.77 0.15
C GLU A 156 -6.93 -24.04 0.85
N ARG A 157 -5.72 -24.00 1.39
CA ARG A 157 -5.16 -25.15 2.10
C ARG A 157 -5.93 -25.46 3.39
N ILE A 158 -6.32 -24.43 4.15
CA ILE A 158 -7.13 -24.59 5.37
C ILE A 158 -8.49 -25.22 5.00
N LEU A 159 -9.16 -24.72 3.97
CA LEU A 159 -10.42 -25.25 3.47
C LEU A 159 -10.32 -26.73 3.11
N GLN A 160 -9.27 -27.10 2.37
CA GLN A 160 -9.04 -28.50 2.01
C GLN A 160 -8.83 -29.38 3.25
N VAL A 161 -7.93 -28.98 4.16
CA VAL A 161 -7.62 -29.76 5.36
C VAL A 161 -8.84 -29.89 6.28
N PHE A 162 -9.63 -28.82 6.41
CA PHE A 162 -10.85 -28.83 7.20
C PHE A 162 -11.91 -29.75 6.58
N ALA A 163 -12.16 -29.66 5.28
CA ALA A 163 -13.14 -30.50 4.59
C ALA A 163 -12.78 -32.00 4.69
N GLU A 164 -11.50 -32.33 4.48
CA GLU A 164 -10.98 -33.69 4.67
C GLU A 164 -11.16 -34.16 6.12
N ALA A 165 -10.79 -33.32 7.10
CA ALA A 165 -10.93 -33.64 8.51
C ALA A 165 -12.40 -33.81 8.93
N TYR A 166 -13.30 -32.96 8.45
CA TYR A 166 -14.73 -33.06 8.71
C TYR A 166 -15.29 -34.37 8.17
N ALA A 167 -14.98 -34.73 6.92
CA ALA A 167 -15.43 -35.98 6.32
C ALA A 167 -14.91 -37.21 7.06
N ASP A 168 -13.66 -37.18 7.54
CA ASP A 168 -13.08 -38.24 8.35
C ASP A 168 -13.79 -38.37 9.71
N VAL A 169 -13.97 -37.24 10.43
CA VAL A 169 -14.64 -37.24 11.74
C VAL A 169 -16.11 -37.65 11.62
N GLU A 170 -16.82 -37.23 10.57
CA GLU A 170 -18.22 -37.59 10.34
C GLU A 170 -18.41 -39.10 10.14
N ARG A 171 -17.50 -39.72 9.36
CA ARG A 171 -17.46 -41.17 9.14
C ARG A 171 -17.21 -41.91 10.45
N GLU A 172 -16.16 -41.54 11.18
CA GLU A 172 -15.83 -42.18 12.46
C GLU A 172 -16.93 -41.96 13.51
N PHE A 173 -17.57 -40.78 13.51
CA PHE A 173 -18.65 -40.48 14.46
C PHE A 173 -19.84 -41.40 14.27
N ARG A 174 -20.24 -41.70 13.03
CA ARG A 174 -21.32 -42.68 12.77
C ARG A 174 -20.99 -44.06 13.36
N GLU A 175 -19.77 -44.55 13.13
CA GLU A 175 -19.33 -45.85 13.63
C GLU A 175 -19.27 -45.90 15.16
N VAL A 176 -18.62 -44.91 15.78
CA VAL A 176 -18.47 -44.81 17.22
C VAL A 176 -19.83 -44.66 17.91
N PHE A 177 -20.72 -43.83 17.33
CA PHE A 177 -22.06 -43.62 17.89
C PHE A 177 -22.90 -44.90 17.85
N SER A 178 -22.89 -45.65 16.75
CA SER A 178 -23.61 -46.93 16.65
C SER A 178 -23.04 -48.01 17.57
N ALA A 179 -21.73 -47.99 17.86
CA ALA A 179 -21.12 -48.88 18.84
C ALA A 179 -21.55 -48.55 20.29
N LEU A 180 -21.64 -47.26 20.63
CA LEU A 180 -22.09 -46.79 21.95
C LEU A 180 -23.61 -46.93 22.14
N PHE A 181 -24.39 -46.78 21.08
CA PHE A 181 -25.85 -46.89 21.08
C PHE A 181 -26.33 -47.88 20.01
N PRO A 182 -26.42 -49.18 20.33
CA PRO A 182 -26.95 -50.18 19.40
C PRO A 182 -28.36 -49.81 18.93
N GLY A 183 -28.53 -49.67 17.62
CA GLY A 183 -29.80 -49.23 17.00
C GLY A 183 -30.04 -47.71 17.03
N GLY A 184 -29.05 -46.91 17.45
CA GLY A 184 -29.04 -45.46 17.33
C GLY A 184 -28.25 -44.97 16.12
N GLU A 185 -28.54 -43.75 15.67
CA GLU A 185 -27.84 -43.06 14.59
C GLU A 185 -27.34 -41.69 15.08
N GLY A 186 -26.09 -41.36 14.78
CA GLY A 186 -25.51 -40.03 15.02
C GLY A 186 -25.04 -39.43 13.70
N ARG A 187 -25.18 -38.11 13.53
CA ARG A 187 -24.69 -37.38 12.36
C ARG A 187 -24.12 -36.02 12.77
N LEU A 188 -23.13 -35.55 12.01
CA LEU A 188 -22.63 -34.19 12.10
C LEU A 188 -23.18 -33.40 10.93
N LEU A 189 -23.66 -32.19 11.19
CA LEU A 189 -24.19 -31.29 10.17
C LEU A 189 -23.43 -29.97 10.22
N LEU A 190 -23.09 -29.44 9.05
CA LEU A 190 -22.60 -28.06 8.93
C LEU A 190 -23.80 -27.12 8.96
N THR A 191 -23.71 -26.03 9.72
CA THR A 191 -24.77 -25.01 9.72
C THR A 191 -24.81 -24.25 8.40
N ASP A 192 -23.66 -24.06 7.77
CA ASP A 192 -23.50 -23.42 6.47
C ASP A 192 -22.48 -24.21 5.62
N PRO A 193 -22.94 -25.12 4.74
CA PRO A 193 -22.04 -25.92 3.91
C PRO A 193 -21.24 -25.13 2.87
N ASP A 194 -21.67 -23.91 2.54
CA ASP A 194 -21.06 -23.08 1.49
C ASP A 194 -19.90 -22.23 2.04
N ASP A 195 -19.86 -22.00 3.36
CA ASP A 195 -18.77 -21.30 4.07
C ASP A 195 -18.11 -22.19 5.13
N MET A 196 -17.17 -23.02 4.69
CA MET A 196 -16.42 -23.94 5.54
C MET A 196 -15.52 -23.26 6.59
N LEU A 197 -15.17 -21.97 6.42
CA LEU A 197 -14.31 -21.25 7.38
C LEU A 197 -15.10 -20.71 8.57
N THR A 198 -16.36 -20.32 8.35
CA THR A 198 -17.19 -19.72 9.41
C THR A 198 -18.34 -20.60 9.88
N THR A 199 -18.61 -21.72 9.20
CA THR A 199 -19.69 -22.65 9.59
C THR A 199 -19.50 -23.23 10.99
N GLY A 200 -20.62 -23.33 11.72
CA GLY A 200 -20.72 -24.15 12.90
C GLY A 200 -20.90 -25.64 12.57
N ILE A 201 -20.71 -26.48 13.59
CA ILE A 201 -20.96 -27.93 13.53
C ILE A 201 -22.08 -28.26 14.52
N GLU A 202 -23.20 -28.76 14.02
CA GLU A 202 -24.29 -29.31 14.82
C GLU A 202 -24.16 -30.83 14.97
N VAL A 203 -24.32 -31.32 16.20
CA VAL A 203 -24.36 -32.75 16.49
C VAL A 203 -25.81 -33.19 16.64
N GLU A 204 -26.24 -34.07 15.74
CA GLU A 204 -27.54 -34.74 15.81
C GLU A 204 -27.39 -36.17 16.30
N ALA A 205 -28.23 -36.54 17.26
CA ALA A 205 -28.23 -37.86 17.84
C ALA A 205 -29.65 -38.43 17.87
N ARG A 206 -29.77 -39.70 17.48
CA ARG A 206 -30.99 -40.49 17.53
C ARG A 206 -30.74 -41.73 18.39
N PRO A 207 -31.08 -41.68 19.69
CA PRO A 207 -31.03 -42.86 20.55
C PRO A 207 -32.05 -43.92 20.09
N PRO A 208 -31.85 -45.21 20.45
CA PRO A 208 -32.73 -46.30 20.06
C PRO A 208 -34.18 -46.03 20.47
N GLY A 209 -35.10 -46.12 19.50
CA GLY A 209 -36.54 -45.92 19.72
C GLY A 209 -37.00 -44.45 19.85
N LYS A 210 -36.11 -43.46 19.69
CA LYS A 210 -36.46 -42.03 19.77
C LYS A 210 -36.34 -41.32 18.41
N LYS A 211 -36.96 -40.14 18.31
CA LYS A 211 -36.79 -39.20 17.18
C LYS A 211 -35.43 -38.50 17.27
N ILE A 212 -34.92 -38.04 16.13
CA ILE A 212 -33.68 -37.24 16.04
C ILE A 212 -33.84 -35.97 16.88
N LYS A 213 -32.83 -35.65 17.67
CA LYS A 213 -32.76 -34.45 18.49
C LYS A 213 -31.37 -33.83 18.39
N ARG A 214 -31.33 -32.49 18.47
CA ARG A 214 -30.08 -31.75 18.70
C ARG A 214 -29.52 -32.09 20.07
N LEU A 215 -28.20 -32.03 20.23
CA LEU A 215 -27.49 -32.30 21.48
C LEU A 215 -28.09 -31.58 22.71
N SER A 216 -28.56 -30.34 22.53
CA SER A 216 -29.19 -29.52 23.58
C SER A 216 -30.50 -30.09 24.13
N LEU A 217 -31.15 -31.01 23.41
CA LEU A 217 -32.47 -31.57 23.71
C LEU A 217 -32.41 -33.01 24.25
N LEU A 218 -31.20 -33.53 24.51
CA LEU A 218 -30.96 -34.87 25.07
C LEU A 218 -31.00 -34.87 26.59
N SER A 219 -31.25 -36.04 27.19
CA SER A 219 -31.12 -36.22 28.65
C SER A 219 -29.66 -36.09 29.10
N GLY A 220 -29.41 -35.82 30.38
CA GLY A 220 -28.06 -35.58 30.90
C GLY A 220 -27.05 -36.69 30.57
N GLY A 221 -27.43 -37.96 30.76
CA GLY A 221 -26.58 -39.10 30.42
C GLY A 221 -26.38 -39.30 28.92
N GLU A 222 -27.43 -39.13 28.12
CA GLU A 222 -27.35 -39.20 26.65
C GLU A 222 -26.47 -38.09 26.07
N LYS A 223 -26.53 -36.88 26.66
CA LYS A 223 -25.68 -35.75 26.28
C LYS A 223 -24.21 -36.04 26.56
N SER A 224 -23.88 -36.55 27.75
CA SER A 224 -22.51 -36.91 28.12
C SER A 224 -21.94 -37.99 27.22
N LEU A 225 -22.71 -39.06 26.95
CA LEU A 225 -22.23 -40.14 26.09
C LEU A 225 -22.08 -39.71 24.62
N THR A 226 -22.96 -38.83 24.12
CA THR A 226 -22.83 -38.26 22.78
C THR A 226 -21.59 -37.37 22.66
N ALA A 227 -21.27 -36.58 23.70
CA ALA A 227 -20.05 -35.78 23.74
C ALA A 227 -18.79 -36.67 23.76
N VAL A 228 -18.80 -37.75 24.54
CA VAL A 228 -17.70 -38.73 24.55
C VAL A 228 -17.57 -39.43 23.20
N ALA A 229 -18.69 -39.77 22.54
CA ALA A 229 -18.68 -40.32 21.18
C ALA A 229 -18.00 -39.37 20.18
N MET A 230 -18.29 -38.08 20.28
CA MET A 230 -17.66 -37.05 19.44
C MET A 230 -16.15 -36.97 19.68
N LEU A 231 -15.72 -36.95 20.94
CA LEU A 231 -14.30 -36.93 21.29
C LEU A 231 -13.56 -38.17 20.74
N VAL A 232 -14.14 -39.36 20.93
CA VAL A 232 -13.55 -40.60 20.43
C VAL A 232 -13.49 -40.63 18.90
N ALA A 233 -14.52 -40.12 18.22
CA ALA A 233 -14.53 -39.99 16.77
C ALA A 233 -13.40 -39.09 16.26
N ILE A 234 -13.17 -37.94 16.92
CA ILE A 234 -12.05 -37.05 16.62
C ILE A 234 -10.71 -37.78 16.82
N PHE A 235 -10.56 -38.52 17.92
CA PHE A 235 -9.32 -39.25 18.22
C PHE A 235 -9.03 -40.37 17.22
N ARG A 236 -10.07 -41.06 16.73
CA ARG A 236 -9.91 -42.08 15.67
C ARG A 236 -9.57 -41.47 14.32
N ALA A 237 -10.21 -40.35 13.97
CA ALA A 237 -9.95 -39.66 12.70
C ALA A 237 -8.55 -39.02 12.67
N ARG A 238 -8.06 -38.51 13.80
CA ARG A 238 -6.76 -37.86 13.95
C ARG A 238 -6.06 -38.37 15.22
N PRO A 239 -5.34 -39.50 15.14
CA PRO A 239 -4.69 -40.09 16.30
C PRO A 239 -3.51 -39.23 16.78
N SER A 240 -3.50 -38.96 18.09
CA SER A 240 -2.42 -38.30 18.80
C SER A 240 -1.53 -39.34 19.48
N PRO A 241 -0.24 -39.02 19.76
CA PRO A 241 0.66 -39.95 20.43
C PRO A 241 0.16 -40.38 21.81
N PHE A 242 -0.49 -39.47 22.54
CA PHE A 242 -1.11 -39.75 23.83
C PHE A 242 -2.37 -38.92 24.06
N TYR A 243 -3.24 -39.42 24.94
CA TYR A 243 -4.45 -38.76 25.40
C TYR A 243 -4.50 -38.76 26.93
N VAL A 244 -4.97 -37.65 27.51
CA VAL A 244 -5.25 -37.53 28.95
C VAL A 244 -6.74 -37.34 29.13
N MET A 245 -7.36 -38.16 29.97
CA MET A 245 -8.79 -38.12 30.26
C MET A 245 -8.98 -38.05 31.77
N ASP A 246 -9.72 -37.06 32.24
CA ASP A 246 -9.97 -36.82 33.65
C ASP A 246 -11.45 -37.02 33.98
N GLU A 247 -11.76 -38.09 34.72
CA GLU A 247 -13.10 -38.48 35.17
C GLU A 247 -14.21 -38.41 34.10
N VAL A 248 -13.86 -38.70 32.85
CA VAL A 248 -14.76 -38.59 31.69
C VAL A 248 -15.95 -39.54 31.77
N GLU A 249 -15.84 -40.59 32.59
CA GLU A 249 -16.86 -41.61 32.79
C GLU A 249 -17.75 -41.38 34.02
N ALA A 250 -17.51 -40.35 34.84
CA ALA A 250 -18.18 -40.18 36.14
C ALA A 250 -19.70 -40.02 36.05
N ALA A 251 -20.22 -39.60 34.89
CA ALA A 251 -21.64 -39.42 34.63
C ALA A 251 -22.31 -40.62 33.91
N LEU A 252 -21.58 -41.73 33.72
CA LEU A 252 -22.05 -42.89 32.96
C LEU A 252 -22.60 -44.00 33.86
N ASP A 253 -23.61 -44.70 33.37
CA ASP A 253 -24.11 -45.93 34.01
C ASP A 253 -23.21 -47.14 33.69
N ASP A 254 -23.39 -48.25 34.42
CA ASP A 254 -22.58 -49.47 34.29
C ASP A 254 -22.58 -50.10 32.88
N VAL A 255 -23.63 -49.86 32.10
CA VAL A 255 -23.77 -50.42 30.75
C VAL A 255 -22.97 -49.58 29.77
N ASN A 256 -23.13 -48.26 29.82
CA ASN A 256 -22.44 -47.32 28.95
C ASN A 256 -20.95 -47.20 29.30
N LEU A 257 -20.59 -47.31 30.59
CA LEU A 257 -19.21 -47.41 31.05
C LEU A 257 -18.49 -48.57 30.36
N ARG A 258 -19.09 -49.76 30.33
CA ARG A 258 -18.49 -50.93 29.64
C ARG A 258 -18.31 -50.72 28.15
N ARG A 259 -19.24 -50.03 27.49
CA ARG A 259 -19.12 -49.70 26.05
C ARG A 259 -17.98 -48.70 25.81
N LEU A 260 -17.86 -47.69 26.67
CA LEU A 260 -16.73 -46.75 26.62
C LEU A 260 -15.39 -47.45 26.81
N LEU A 261 -15.30 -48.37 27.78
CA LEU A 261 -14.07 -49.14 28.01
C LEU A 261 -13.67 -49.97 26.78
N GLY A 262 -14.65 -50.55 26.06
CA GLY A 262 -14.38 -51.23 24.79
C GLY A 262 -13.78 -50.31 23.71
N LEU A 263 -14.19 -49.03 23.67
CA LEU A 263 -13.57 -48.04 22.79
C LEU A 263 -12.16 -47.66 23.23
N PHE A 264 -11.92 -47.56 24.54
CA PHE A 264 -10.58 -47.28 25.06
C PHE A 264 -9.60 -48.40 24.74
N GLU A 265 -10.03 -49.67 24.80
CA GLU A 265 -9.20 -50.80 24.36
C GLU A 265 -8.81 -50.71 22.88
N GLN A 266 -9.73 -50.25 22.02
CA GLN A 266 -9.43 -50.03 20.61
C GLN A 266 -8.43 -48.88 20.42
N LEU A 267 -8.66 -47.74 21.06
CA LEU A 267 -7.76 -46.58 20.98
C LEU A 267 -6.35 -46.88 21.52
N ARG A 268 -6.26 -47.68 22.58
CA ARG A 268 -5.00 -48.12 23.18
C ARG A 268 -4.10 -48.87 22.20
N SER A 269 -4.65 -49.49 21.16
CA SER A 269 -3.83 -50.19 20.16
C SER A 269 -2.96 -49.25 19.31
N GLN A 270 -3.30 -47.96 19.26
CA GLN A 270 -2.64 -46.95 18.43
C GLN A 270 -2.05 -45.79 19.23
N SER A 271 -2.59 -45.48 20.42
CA SER A 271 -2.21 -44.32 21.22
C SER A 271 -2.05 -44.66 22.71
N GLN A 272 -1.23 -43.91 23.42
CA GLN A 272 -1.12 -44.02 24.88
C GLN A 272 -2.30 -43.31 25.56
N LEU A 273 -3.02 -43.99 26.45
CA LEU A 273 -4.10 -43.38 27.25
C LEU A 273 -3.67 -43.23 28.71
N ILE A 274 -3.82 -42.02 29.25
CA ILE A 274 -3.69 -41.70 30.66
C ILE A 274 -5.09 -41.33 31.16
N VAL A 275 -5.67 -42.17 32.01
CA VAL A 275 -7.01 -41.98 32.53
C VAL A 275 -6.94 -41.76 34.04
N VAL A 276 -7.47 -40.63 34.49
CA VAL A 276 -7.69 -40.31 35.90
C VAL A 276 -9.11 -40.71 36.25
N THR A 277 -9.27 -41.62 37.20
CA THR A 277 -10.57 -42.21 37.51
C THR A 277 -10.63 -42.76 38.92
N HIS A 278 -11.83 -42.75 39.49
CA HIS A 278 -12.18 -43.49 40.71
C HIS A 278 -13.07 -44.73 40.42
N GLN A 279 -13.37 -45.00 39.14
CA GLN A 279 -14.26 -46.09 38.73
C GLN A 279 -13.50 -47.42 38.64
N LYS A 280 -13.92 -48.41 39.44
CA LYS A 280 -13.30 -49.75 39.48
C LYS A 280 -13.26 -50.43 38.11
N PRO A 281 -14.34 -50.41 37.28
CA PRO A 281 -14.30 -51.05 35.96
C PRO A 281 -13.24 -50.45 35.04
N THR A 282 -12.99 -49.14 35.11
CA THR A 282 -11.92 -48.49 34.33
C THR A 282 -10.54 -48.94 34.80
N MET A 283 -10.34 -49.04 36.12
CA MET A 283 -9.08 -49.49 36.71
C MET A 283 -8.73 -50.94 36.31
N GLU A 284 -9.73 -51.80 36.14
CA GLU A 284 -9.53 -53.22 35.79
C GLU A 284 -8.97 -53.42 34.37
N VAL A 285 -9.27 -52.51 33.44
CA VAL A 285 -8.83 -52.60 32.03
C VAL A 285 -7.44 -51.99 31.82
N ALA A 286 -6.96 -51.19 32.77
CA ALA A 286 -5.67 -50.50 32.69
C ALA A 286 -4.47 -51.46 32.68
N ASP A 287 -3.38 -51.06 32.02
CA ASP A 287 -2.11 -51.79 32.05
C ASP A 287 -1.30 -51.55 33.31
N ALA A 288 -1.33 -50.30 33.77
CA ALA A 288 -0.65 -49.82 34.95
C ALA A 288 -1.59 -48.86 35.68
N LEU A 289 -1.57 -48.94 37.01
CA LEU A 289 -2.29 -48.07 37.91
C LEU A 289 -1.26 -47.23 38.67
N TYR A 290 -1.51 -45.93 38.72
CA TYR A 290 -0.77 -44.98 39.54
C TYR A 290 -1.73 -44.45 40.60
N GLY A 291 -1.58 -44.93 41.84
CA GLY A 291 -2.33 -44.48 42.99
C GLY A 291 -1.67 -43.26 43.63
N LEU A 292 -2.44 -42.20 43.84
CA LEU A 292 -2.02 -41.03 44.60
C LEU A 292 -2.46 -41.21 46.05
N THR A 293 -1.54 -41.08 47.00
CA THR A 293 -1.83 -41.04 48.43
C THR A 293 -1.27 -39.76 49.03
N MET A 294 -2.06 -39.09 49.86
CA MET A 294 -1.57 -37.96 50.65
C MET A 294 -1.14 -38.48 52.03
N ARG A 295 0.07 -38.11 52.45
CA ARG A 295 0.54 -38.34 53.82
C ARG A 295 0.04 -37.20 54.73
N ASP A 296 0.08 -37.42 56.04
CA ASP A 296 -0.42 -36.45 57.05
C ASP A 296 0.31 -35.09 57.02
N ASP A 297 1.46 -35.02 56.34
CA ASP A 297 2.26 -33.81 56.10
C ASP A 297 1.80 -33.00 54.86
N GLY A 298 0.77 -33.44 54.15
CA GLY A 298 0.26 -32.80 52.94
C GLY A 298 1.10 -33.08 51.69
N ILE A 299 2.11 -33.95 51.78
CA ILE A 299 2.94 -34.36 50.63
C ILE A 299 2.23 -35.51 49.92
N THR A 300 1.98 -35.32 48.62
CA THR A 300 1.43 -36.38 47.77
C THR A 300 2.55 -37.36 47.39
N ALA A 301 2.34 -38.65 47.67
CA ALA A 301 3.19 -39.74 47.23
C ALA A 301 2.48 -40.55 46.14
N VAL A 302 3.26 -41.02 45.16
CA VAL A 302 2.76 -41.84 44.04
C VAL A 302 3.14 -43.30 44.28
N ILE A 303 2.18 -44.19 44.20
CA ILE A 303 2.36 -45.63 44.21
C ILE A 303 2.02 -46.14 42.82
N SER A 304 2.83 -47.04 42.25
CA SER A 304 2.54 -47.63 40.94
C SER A 304 2.42 -49.14 41.03
N GLN A 305 1.48 -49.70 40.27
CA GLN A 305 1.25 -51.13 40.17
C GLN A 305 0.93 -51.50 38.72
N ARG A 306 1.63 -52.48 38.14
CA ARG A 306 1.30 -52.99 36.81
C ARG A 306 0.28 -54.13 36.92
N MET A 307 -0.79 -54.04 36.15
CA MET A 307 -1.91 -54.99 36.18
C MET A 307 -1.69 -56.17 35.23
N ARG A 308 -0.92 -55.97 34.14
CA ARG A 308 -0.56 -57.00 33.15
C ARG A 308 0.94 -57.34 33.18
N GLY A 309 1.38 -58.10 34.18
CA GLY A 309 2.49 -59.06 34.08
C GLY A 309 3.90 -58.61 33.66
N GLN A 310 4.30 -57.36 33.85
CA GLN A 310 5.72 -56.97 33.70
C GLN A 310 6.14 -56.05 34.85
N GLU A 311 6.78 -56.61 35.88
CA GLU A 311 7.30 -55.87 37.02
C GLU A 311 8.10 -54.63 36.60
N LEU A 312 7.67 -53.45 37.07
CA LEU A 312 8.53 -52.29 37.13
C LEU A 312 9.20 -52.32 38.50
N VAL A 313 10.52 -52.43 38.49
CA VAL A 313 11.34 -52.25 39.69
C VAL A 313 11.02 -50.87 40.25
N ALA A 314 10.63 -50.83 41.54
CA ALA A 314 10.40 -49.58 42.24
C ALA A 314 11.62 -48.67 42.07
N ALA A 315 11.40 -47.44 41.58
CA ALA A 315 12.42 -46.42 41.64
C ALA A 315 12.68 -46.12 43.12
N ALA A 316 13.78 -46.66 43.65
CA ALA A 316 14.31 -46.26 44.93
C ALA A 316 14.81 -44.81 44.79
N ASN A 317 14.29 -43.96 45.68
CA ASN A 317 14.58 -42.55 45.96
C ASN A 317 15.83 -41.95 45.31
#